data_AF-E9GKG7-F1
#
_entry.id   AF-E9GKG7-F1
#
_cell.length_a   1.000
_cell.length_b   1.000
_cell.length_c   1.000
_cell.angle_alpha   90.00
_cell.angle_beta   90.00
_cell.angle_gamma   90.00
#
_symmetry.space_group_name_H-M   'P 1'
#
loop_
_entity.id
_entity.type
_entity.pdbx_description
1 polymer ?
#
loop_
_entity_poly.entity_id
_entity_poly.type
_entity_poly.pdbx_seq_one_letter_code
_entity_poly.pdbx_strand_id
1 'polypeptide(L)'
;MESIYTRVFMSNHTLTGMVPRAKKVGNTSQPPVKPGLPREDNFAITVIFMIQAWRVYLNQVIKPKDVRVATCSKFSTETRAILAISTTDLEPGVNTIDEANEDPAN
;
A
#
# COMPACT_ATOMS: atom_id res chain seq x y z
N MET A 1 9.17 -7.13 -9.66
CA MET A 1 8.09 -6.17 -9.35
C MET A 1 8.58 -4.75 -9.55
N GLU A 2 9.61 -4.32 -8.83
CA GLU A 2 10.21 -2.97 -9.00
C GLU A 2 10.83 -2.74 -10.39
N SER A 3 11.21 -3.81 -11.08
CA SER A 3 11.65 -3.77 -12.48
C SER A 3 10.51 -3.59 -13.51
N ILE A 4 9.25 -3.67 -13.08
CA ILE A 4 8.06 -3.64 -13.95
C ILE A 4 7.18 -2.43 -13.59
N TYR A 5 7.01 -2.15 -12.30
CA TYR A 5 6.17 -1.08 -11.80
C TYR A 5 6.96 -0.09 -10.97
N THR A 6 6.62 1.19 -11.13
CA THR A 6 7.15 2.24 -10.25
C THR A 6 6.60 2.08 -8.84
N ARG A 7 7.35 2.59 -7.84
CA ARG A 7 6.91 2.66 -6.44
C ARG A 7 5.56 3.37 -6.30
N VAL A 8 5.37 4.47 -7.02
CA VAL A 8 4.10 5.23 -7.08
C VAL A 8 2.96 4.37 -7.62
N PHE A 9 3.19 3.65 -8.73
CA PHE A 9 2.18 2.77 -9.30
C PHE A 9 1.77 1.67 -8.31
N MET A 10 2.73 0.96 -7.72
CA MET A 10 2.47 -0.10 -6.74
C MET A 10 1.78 0.41 -5.46
N SER A 11 2.04 1.67 -5.08
CA SER A 11 1.37 2.29 -3.93
C SER A 11 -0.10 2.61 -4.20
N ASN A 12 -0.47 2.89 -5.45
CA ASN A 12 -1.81 3.36 -5.81
C ASN A 12 -2.72 2.26 -6.35
N HIS A 13 -2.18 1.05 -6.56
CA HIS A 13 -2.94 -0.09 -7.08
C HIS A 13 -3.07 -1.20 -6.04
N THR A 14 -4.07 -2.05 -6.25
CA THR A 14 -4.23 -3.32 -5.55
C THR A 14 -4.27 -4.47 -6.55
N LEU A 15 -4.13 -5.70 -6.07
CA LEU A 15 -4.17 -6.86 -6.96
C LEU A 15 -5.54 -7.05 -7.63
N THR A 16 -6.64 -6.75 -6.93
CA THR A 16 -8.01 -7.03 -7.40
C THR A 16 -8.90 -5.79 -7.49
N GLY A 17 -8.46 -4.61 -7.04
CA GLY A 17 -9.27 -3.39 -7.03
C GLY A 17 -10.40 -3.39 -6.00
N MET A 18 -10.44 -4.41 -5.13
CA MET A 18 -11.54 -4.58 -4.18
C MET A 18 -11.31 -3.77 -2.91
N VAL A 19 -12.41 -3.26 -2.36
CA VAL A 19 -12.42 -2.64 -1.03
C VAL A 19 -11.88 -3.66 -0.02
N PRO A 20 -10.92 -3.29 0.85
CA PRO A 20 -10.44 -4.16 1.91
C PRO A 20 -11.63 -4.65 2.74
N ARG A 21 -11.82 -5.97 2.80
CA ARG A 21 -12.91 -6.62 3.56
C ARG A 21 -12.56 -6.65 5.04
N ALA A 22 -12.27 -5.49 5.63
CA ALA A 22 -12.11 -5.35 7.07
C ALA A 22 -13.49 -5.33 7.73
N LYS A 23 -13.62 -5.96 8.92
CA LYS A 23 -14.80 -5.74 9.76
C LYS A 23 -14.85 -4.23 10.05
N LYS A 24 -15.98 -3.59 9.71
CA LYS A 24 -16.23 -2.17 10.01
C LYS A 24 -16.13 -2.00 11.53
N VAL A 25 -14.97 -1.59 12.02
CA VAL A 25 -14.83 -1.05 13.37
C VAL A 25 -15.48 0.33 13.31
N GLY A 26 -16.45 0.59 14.19
CA GLY A 26 -17.22 1.84 14.17
C GLY A 26 -16.30 3.07 14.14
N ASN A 27 -16.68 4.05 13.32
CA ASN A 27 -16.11 5.40 13.20
C ASN A 27 -14.76 5.54 12.46
N THR A 28 -14.17 4.47 11.91
CA THR A 28 -12.99 4.62 11.03
C THR A 28 -13.41 4.94 9.60
N SER A 29 -12.86 6.01 9.01
CA SER A 29 -13.07 6.34 7.59
C SER A 29 -12.68 5.14 6.71
N GLN A 30 -13.47 4.87 5.67
CA GLN A 30 -13.16 3.78 4.76
C GLN A 30 -11.82 4.05 4.06
N PRO A 31 -10.92 3.05 3.98
CA PRO A 31 -9.70 3.23 3.23
C PRO A 31 -10.03 3.54 1.76
N PRO A 32 -9.30 4.46 1.11
CA PRO A 32 -9.55 4.82 -0.28
C PRO A 32 -9.48 3.60 -1.20
N VAL A 33 -10.47 3.48 -2.10
CA VAL A 33 -10.56 2.37 -3.05
C VAL A 33 -9.50 2.56 -4.12
N LYS A 34 -8.55 1.63 -4.18
CA LYS A 34 -7.47 1.64 -5.17
C LYS A 34 -7.87 0.80 -6.39
N PRO A 35 -7.58 1.25 -7.61
CA PRO A 35 -7.79 0.46 -8.81
C PRO A 35 -7.03 -0.89 -8.75
N GLY A 36 -7.62 -1.90 -9.39
CA GLY A 36 -6.98 -3.20 -9.56
C GLY A 36 -5.92 -3.16 -10.65
N LEU A 37 -5.00 -4.13 -10.63
CA LEU A 37 -4.15 -4.38 -11.79
C LEU A 37 -5.00 -4.78 -13.01
N PRO A 38 -4.53 -4.44 -14.22
CA PRO A 38 -5.04 -5.06 -15.44
C PRO A 38 -5.03 -6.58 -15.30
N ARG A 39 -6.05 -7.23 -15.87
CA ARG A 39 -6.23 -8.68 -15.72
C ARG A 39 -5.08 -9.45 -16.36
N GLU A 40 -4.59 -8.93 -17.47
CA GLU A 40 -3.48 -9.43 -18.27
C GLU A 40 -2.19 -9.41 -17.45
N ASP A 41 -1.93 -8.30 -16.77
CA ASP A 41 -0.78 -8.11 -15.89
C ASP A 41 -0.80 -9.05 -14.69
N ASN A 42 -1.97 -9.22 -14.07
CA ASN A 42 -2.14 -10.13 -12.94
C ASN A 42 -1.87 -11.59 -13.36
N PHE A 43 -2.33 -11.98 -14.56
CA PHE A 43 -2.04 -13.29 -15.13
C PHE A 43 -0.56 -13.44 -15.50
N ALA A 44 0.03 -12.45 -16.17
CA ALA A 44 1.42 -12.47 -16.58
C ALA A 44 2.37 -12.57 -15.38
N ILE A 45 2.12 -11.81 -14.32
CA ILE A 45 2.95 -11.84 -13.11
C ILE A 45 2.74 -13.13 -12.33
N THR A 46 1.47 -13.48 -12.07
CA THR A 46 1.16 -14.60 -11.18
C THR A 46 1.45 -15.95 -11.83
N VAL A 47 1.00 -16.15 -13.07
CA VAL A 47 0.99 -17.47 -13.72
C VAL A 47 2.23 -17.68 -14.58
N ILE A 48 2.60 -16.67 -15.38
CA ILE A 48 3.69 -16.84 -16.34
C ILE A 48 5.03 -16.58 -15.66
N PHE A 49 5.23 -15.41 -15.07
CA PHE A 49 6.54 -15.02 -14.60
C PHE A 49 6.89 -15.69 -13.27
N MET A 50 6.10 -15.49 -12.21
CA MET A 50 6.47 -15.96 -10.88
C MET A 50 6.43 -17.49 -10.78
N ILE A 51 5.35 -18.16 -11.21
CA ILE A 51 5.26 -19.62 -11.09
C ILE A 51 6.27 -20.32 -12.01
N GLN A 52 6.42 -19.91 -13.27
CA GLN A 52 7.35 -20.59 -14.15
C GLN A 52 8.81 -20.29 -13.80
N ALA A 53 9.17 -19.03 -13.54
CA ALA A 53 10.54 -18.71 -13.14
C ALA A 53 10.90 -19.41 -11.82
N TRP A 54 10.00 -19.44 -10.84
CA TRP A 54 10.25 -20.15 -9.58
C TRP A 54 10.46 -21.65 -9.80
N ARG A 55 9.64 -22.27 -10.66
CA ARG A 55 9.82 -23.67 -11.02
C ARG A 55 11.15 -23.93 -11.73
N VAL A 56 11.54 -23.06 -12.66
CA VAL A 56 12.74 -23.26 -13.49
C VAL A 56 14.02 -22.98 -12.71
N TYR A 57 14.08 -21.88 -11.95
CA TYR A 57 15.30 -21.45 -11.28
C TYR A 57 15.48 -22.05 -9.88
N LEU A 58 14.39 -22.30 -9.16
CA LEU A 58 14.45 -22.80 -7.79
C LEU A 58 13.99 -24.26 -7.66
N ASN A 59 13.54 -24.87 -8.76
CA ASN A 59 13.04 -26.25 -8.81
C ASN A 59 11.97 -26.57 -7.75
N GLN A 60 11.17 -25.55 -7.40
CA GLN A 60 10.13 -25.63 -6.38
C GLN A 60 8.78 -25.22 -6.98
N VAL A 61 7.71 -25.82 -6.47
CA VAL A 61 6.34 -25.46 -6.85
C VAL A 61 5.81 -24.42 -5.89
N ILE A 62 5.54 -23.22 -6.37
CA ILE A 62 4.83 -22.18 -5.63
C ILE A 62 3.36 -22.15 -6.04
N LYS A 63 2.45 -22.07 -5.06
CA LYS A 63 1.02 -22.02 -5.37
C LYS A 63 0.65 -20.61 -5.82
N PRO A 64 -0.27 -20.45 -6.79
CA PRO A 64 -0.76 -19.14 -7.22
C PRO A 64 -1.25 -18.27 -6.06
N LYS A 65 -1.86 -18.88 -5.03
CA LYS A 65 -2.33 -18.18 -3.83
C LYS A 65 -1.19 -17.45 -3.11
N ASP A 66 -0.03 -18.10 -2.98
CA ASP A 66 1.11 -17.55 -2.23
C ASP A 66 1.73 -16.39 -3.02
N VAL A 67 1.81 -16.51 -4.35
CA VAL A 67 2.22 -15.42 -5.24
C VAL A 67 1.31 -14.20 -5.12
N ARG A 68 -0.01 -14.42 -5.07
CA ARG A 68 -0.98 -13.33 -4.86
C ARG A 68 -0.78 -12.65 -3.50
N VAL A 69 -0.55 -13.42 -2.44
CA VAL A 69 -0.30 -12.88 -1.09
C VAL A 69 0.99 -12.05 -1.09
N ALA A 70 2.07 -12.56 -1.68
CA ALA A 70 3.33 -11.83 -1.81
C ALA A 70 3.17 -10.53 -2.61
N THR A 71 2.40 -10.56 -3.70
CA THR A 71 2.10 -9.38 -4.52
C THR A 71 1.31 -8.33 -3.74
N CYS A 72 0.24 -8.73 -3.05
CA CYS A 72 -0.53 -7.85 -2.17
C CYS A 72 0.35 -7.25 -1.06
N SER A 73 1.23 -8.06 -0.46
CA SER A 73 2.17 -7.63 0.57
C SER A 73 3.11 -6.55 0.03
N LYS A 74 3.65 -6.73 -1.19
CA LYS A 74 4.53 -5.74 -1.83
C LYS A 74 3.82 -4.41 -2.07
N PHE A 75 2.59 -4.42 -2.59
CA PHE A 75 1.81 -3.19 -2.81
C PHE A 75 1.48 -2.47 -1.50
N SER A 76 1.17 -3.24 -0.45
CA SER A 76 0.97 -2.70 0.90
C SER A 76 2.24 -2.06 1.46
N THR A 77 3.40 -2.68 1.25
CA THR A 77 4.69 -2.13 1.66
C THR A 77 5.02 -0.83 0.92
N GLU A 78 4.83 -0.77 -0.39
CA GLU A 78 5.06 0.48 -1.15
C GLU A 78 4.07 1.59 -0.74
N THR A 79 2.82 1.25 -0.43
CA THR A 79 1.85 2.19 0.14
C THR A 79 2.36 2.79 1.45
N ARG A 80 2.81 1.94 2.38
CA ARG A 80 3.36 2.40 3.67
C ARG A 80 4.63 3.22 3.49
N ALA A 81 5.49 2.84 2.55
CA ALA A 81 6.72 3.55 2.27
C ALA A 81 6.45 4.99 1.78
N ILE A 82 5.50 5.18 0.86
CA ILE A 82 5.12 6.53 0.41
C ILE A 82 4.44 7.32 1.53
N LEU A 83 3.53 6.69 2.29
CA LEU A 83 2.88 7.36 3.41
C LEU A 83 3.91 7.84 4.45
N ALA A 84 4.91 7.00 4.77
CA ALA A 84 5.97 7.34 5.71
C ALA A 84 6.80 8.55 5.25
N ILE A 85 7.12 8.62 3.94
CA ILE A 85 7.84 9.77 3.35
C ILE A 85 6.98 11.04 3.45
N SER A 86 5.68 10.95 3.15
CA SER A 86 4.78 12.10 3.26
C SER A 86 4.59 12.57 4.71
N THR A 87 4.76 11.70 5.70
CA THR A 87 4.69 12.08 7.13
C THR A 87 6.00 12.68 7.66
N THR A 88 7.13 12.45 7.01
CA THR A 88 8.42 13.03 7.42
C THR A 88 8.66 14.45 6.91
N ASP A 89 7.91 14.89 5.88
CA ASP A 89 7.93 16.29 5.41
C ASP A 89 7.02 17.22 6.24
N LEU A 90 6.32 16.67 7.26
CA LEU A 90 5.66 17.46 8.29
C LEU A 90 6.64 17.64 9.45
N GLU A 91 7.44 18.70 9.38
CA GLU A 91 8.25 19.19 10.51
C GLU A 91 7.38 19.25 11.79
N PRO A 92 7.86 18.71 12.93
CA PRO A 92 7.18 18.85 14.21
C PRO A 92 7.48 20.24 14.78
N GLY A 93 6.72 21.26 14.37
CA GLY A 93 7.00 22.60 14.86
C GLY A 93 6.00 23.67 14.48
N VAL A 94 4.77 23.60 15.01
CA VAL A 94 4.07 24.75 15.62
C VAL A 94 3.06 24.21 16.64
N ASN A 95 3.56 23.80 17.79
CA ASN A 95 2.78 23.68 19.01
C ASN A 95 3.46 24.53 20.08
N THR A 96 3.39 25.85 19.91
CA THR A 96 3.41 26.80 21.02
C THR A 96 1.96 27.01 21.46
N ILE A 97 1.53 26.13 22.35
CA ILE A 97 0.61 26.54 23.40
C ILE A 97 1.53 27.33 24.34
N ASP A 98 1.46 28.66 24.29
CA ASP A 98 1.89 29.46 25.43
C ASP A 98 0.80 30.46 25.76
N GLU A 99 0.57 30.53 27.04
CA GLU A 99 -0.55 31.11 27.75
C GLU A 99 -0.26 32.60 27.98
N ALA A 100 -1.12 33.50 27.49
CA ALA A 100 -1.12 34.89 27.94
C ALA A 100 -2.56 35.41 27.98
N ASN A 101 -3.15 35.19 29.14
CA ASN A 101 -4.34 35.83 29.65
C ASN A 101 -4.11 37.35 29.76
N GLU A 102 -4.85 38.17 29.02
CA GLU A 102 -4.99 39.60 29.30
C GLU A 102 -6.49 39.95 29.27
N ASP A 103 -7.01 40.11 30.48
CA ASP A 103 -8.35 40.55 30.85
C ASP A 103 -8.55 42.02 30.43
N PRO A 104 -9.63 42.42 29.73
CA PRO A 104 -9.87 43.84 29.48
C PRO A 104 -10.43 44.49 30.75
N ALA A 105 -9.56 45.11 31.54
CA ALA A 105 -9.98 46.02 32.59
C ALA A 105 -10.67 47.26 31.98
N ASN A 106 -11.87 47.52 32.51
CA ASN A 106 -12.80 48.62 32.24
C ASN A 106 -12.19 50.02 32.40
#